data_AF-A0A8S9VYL8-F1
#
_entry.id   AF-A0A8S9VYL8-F1
#
_cell.length_a   1.000
_cell.length_b   1.000
_cell.length_c   1.000
_cell.angle_alpha   90.00
_cell.angle_beta   90.00
_cell.angle_gamma   90.00
#
_symmetry.space_group_name_H-M   'P 1'
#
loop_
_entity.id
_entity.type
_entity.pdbx_description
1 polymer ?
#
loop_
_entity_poly.entity_id
_entity_poly.type
_entity_poly.pdbx_seq_one_letter_code
_entity_poly.pdbx_strand_id
1 'polypeptide(L)'
;MRQILQSLQSTYRNYRAIPLILSLAVVIDYVLTFHLAGGIERILKYEYSPTLVYAVEHGVVIPYLTATVFFYYVAGYIVLKYLMDSGIYPIGVYIILLMSITHVLGGLSWYILSAWYSNTVLALSLTSVMVTITVFGYEILRQV
;
A
#
# COMPACT_ATOMS: atom_id res chain seq x y z
N MET A 1 -4.95 29.62 7.90
CA MET A 1 -5.02 29.13 6.51
C MET A 1 -3.65 29.05 5.83
N ARG A 2 -2.86 30.14 5.79
CA ARG A 2 -1.52 30.16 5.13
C ARG A 2 -0.51 29.14 5.71
N GLN A 3 -0.42 29.02 7.05
CA GLN A 3 0.44 28.03 7.72
C GLN A 3 0.02 26.58 7.44
N ILE A 4 -1.29 26.29 7.41
CA ILE A 4 -1.82 24.95 7.09
C ILE A 4 -1.45 24.60 5.64
N LEU A 5 -1.61 25.53 4.71
CA LEU A 5 -1.26 25.33 3.30
C LEU A 5 0.24 25.07 3.12
N GLN A 6 1.10 25.82 3.83
CA GLN A 6 2.56 25.61 3.82
C GLN A 6 2.96 24.26 4.41
N SER A 7 2.30 23.82 5.49
CA SER A 7 2.53 22.50 6.10
C SER A 7 2.12 21.35 5.17
N LEU A 8 0.97 21.50 4.47
CA LEU A 8 0.52 20.53 3.48
C LEU A 8 1.47 20.45 2.28
N GLN A 9 1.94 21.59 1.76
CA GLN A 9 2.92 21.63 0.68
C GLN A 9 4.26 21.01 1.08
N SER A 10 4.71 21.26 2.31
CA SER A 10 5.91 20.67 2.89
C SER A 10 5.80 19.14 2.98
N THR A 11 4.70 18.64 3.53
CA THR A 11 4.43 17.20 3.63
C THR A 11 4.32 16.55 2.26
N TYR A 12 3.62 17.20 1.33
CA TYR A 12 3.44 16.72 -0.04
C TYR A 12 4.75 16.56 -0.81
N ARG A 13 5.71 17.48 -0.63
CA ARG A 13 7.04 17.37 -1.25
C ARG A 13 8.02 16.47 -0.49
N ASN A 14 7.63 15.99 0.68
CA ASN A 14 8.50 15.16 1.51
C ASN A 14 8.39 13.68 1.09
N TYR A 15 9.19 13.30 0.09
CA TYR A 15 9.35 11.92 -0.39
C TYR A 15 9.80 10.93 0.69
N ARG A 16 10.23 11.40 1.88
CA ARG A 16 10.59 10.54 3.02
C ARG A 16 9.41 10.28 3.96
N ALA A 17 8.48 11.22 4.06
CA ALA A 17 7.35 11.14 4.97
C ALA A 17 6.16 10.39 4.37
N ILE A 18 5.85 10.61 3.09
CA ILE A 18 4.71 9.97 2.42
C ILE A 18 4.77 8.43 2.45
N PRO A 19 5.92 7.77 2.23
CA PRO A 19 6.02 6.30 2.34
C PRO A 19 5.74 5.76 3.74
N LEU A 20 5.88 6.57 4.79
CA LEU A 20 5.49 6.17 6.16
C LEU A 20 3.98 5.97 6.27
N ILE A 21 3.17 6.73 5.52
CA ILE A 21 1.71 6.58 5.50
C ILE A 21 1.34 5.18 4.97
N LEU A 22 1.98 4.76 3.88
CA LEU A 22 1.79 3.42 3.31
C LEU A 22 2.25 2.33 4.27
N SER A 23 3.41 2.53 4.90
CA SER A 23 3.94 1.60 5.89
C SER A 23 2.98 1.43 7.08
N LEU A 24 2.41 2.53 7.56
CA LEU A 24 1.41 2.52 8.63
C LEU A 24 0.11 1.83 8.19
N ALA A 25 -0.34 2.08 6.95
CA ALA A 25 -1.51 1.40 6.40
C ALA A 25 -1.32 -0.12 6.32
N VAL A 26 -0.14 -0.58 5.93
CA VAL A 26 0.22 -2.01 5.92
C VAL A 26 0.25 -2.59 7.34
N VAL A 27 0.75 -1.85 8.33
CA VAL A 27 0.67 -2.28 9.73
C VAL A 27 -0.79 -2.41 10.16
N ILE A 28 -1.64 -1.43 9.84
CA ILE A 28 -3.07 -1.45 10.16
C ILE A 28 -3.75 -2.65 9.50
N ASP A 29 -3.47 -2.90 8.23
CA ASP A 29 -3.98 -4.05 7.46
C ASP A 29 -3.75 -5.35 8.22
N TYR A 30 -2.48 -5.68 8.51
CA TYR A 30 -2.16 -6.92 9.20
C TYR A 30 -2.65 -6.96 10.65
N VAL A 31 -2.64 -5.84 11.38
CA VAL A 31 -3.23 -5.78 12.72
C VAL A 31 -4.72 -6.14 12.66
N LEU A 32 -5.46 -5.59 11.70
CA LEU A 32 -6.87 -5.91 11.50
C LEU A 32 -7.04 -7.37 11.06
N THR A 33 -6.25 -7.86 10.10
CA THR A 33 -6.28 -9.25 9.64
C THR A 33 -6.11 -10.22 10.79
N PHE A 34 -5.04 -10.10 11.57
CA PHE A 34 -4.77 -11.02 12.67
C PHE A 34 -5.77 -10.87 13.81
N HIS A 35 -6.19 -9.64 14.14
CA HIS A 35 -7.15 -9.40 15.21
C HIS A 35 -8.55 -9.95 14.86
N LEU A 36 -9.02 -9.72 13.63
CA LEU A 36 -10.37 -10.09 13.18
C LEU A 36 -10.47 -11.53 12.70
N ALA A 37 -9.36 -12.17 12.30
CA ALA A 37 -9.34 -13.58 11.94
C ALA A 37 -9.75 -14.48 13.12
N GLY A 38 -9.40 -14.11 14.36
CA GLY A 38 -9.77 -14.86 15.57
C GLY A 38 -9.05 -16.21 15.71
N GLY A 39 -8.05 -16.49 14.88
CA GLY A 39 -7.27 -17.72 14.89
C GLY A 39 -6.44 -17.89 13.61
N ILE A 40 -5.38 -18.70 13.71
CA ILE A 40 -4.48 -19.00 12.58
C ILE A 40 -5.22 -19.83 11.52
N GLU A 41 -6.11 -20.72 11.94
CA GLU A 41 -6.86 -21.63 11.07
C GLU A 41 -7.68 -20.87 10.02
N ARG A 42 -8.25 -19.73 10.43
CA ARG A 42 -9.06 -18.89 9.55
C ARG A 42 -8.19 -18.14 8.54
N ILE A 43 -6.97 -17.77 8.93
CA ILE A 43 -5.98 -17.17 8.01
C ILE A 43 -5.56 -18.22 6.97
N LEU A 44 -5.16 -19.41 7.40
CA LEU A 44 -4.75 -20.49 6.48
C LEU A 44 -5.85 -20.89 5.49
N LYS A 45 -7.12 -20.75 5.88
CA LYS A 45 -8.27 -21.13 5.05
C LYS A 45 -8.74 -20.04 4.08
N TYR A 46 -8.65 -18.76 4.45
CA TYR A 46 -9.28 -17.67 3.70
C TYR A 46 -8.32 -16.59 3.21
N GLU A 47 -7.07 -16.59 3.67
CA GLU A 47 -6.05 -15.68 3.16
C GLU A 47 -5.61 -16.10 1.76
N TYR A 48 -5.58 -15.14 0.83
CA TYR A 48 -5.19 -15.39 -0.56
C TYR A 48 -3.72 -15.07 -0.81
N SER A 49 -3.06 -14.31 0.08
CA SER A 49 -1.61 -14.04 -0.02
C SER A 49 -0.78 -15.29 0.28
N PRO A 50 -0.13 -15.92 -0.71
CA PRO A 50 0.64 -17.14 -0.47
C PRO A 50 1.82 -16.91 0.48
N THR A 51 2.36 -15.69 0.47
CA THR A 51 3.48 -15.30 1.33
C THR A 51 3.08 -15.17 2.79
N LEU A 52 1.88 -14.64 3.07
CA LEU A 52 1.34 -14.57 4.43
C LEU A 52 0.97 -15.96 4.93
N VAL A 53 0.30 -16.77 4.09
CA VAL A 53 -0.02 -18.17 4.42
C VAL A 53 1.26 -18.93 4.80
N TYR A 54 2.29 -18.87 3.95
CA TYR A 54 3.58 -19.49 4.25
C TYR A 54 4.17 -19.01 5.58
N ALA A 55 4.13 -17.70 5.84
CA ALA A 55 4.69 -17.13 7.07
C ALA A 55 3.96 -17.62 8.32
N VAL A 56 2.64 -17.80 8.23
CA VAL A 56 1.80 -18.33 9.31
C VAL A 56 2.06 -19.82 9.51
N GLU A 57 2.11 -20.61 8.43
CA GLU A 57 2.37 -22.06 8.49
C GLU A 57 3.72 -22.39 9.14
N HIS A 58 4.75 -21.57 8.90
CA HIS A 58 6.11 -21.81 9.37
C HIS A 58 6.48 -21.00 10.62
N GLY A 59 5.53 -20.26 11.21
CA GLY A 59 5.78 -19.47 12.42
C GLY A 59 6.73 -18.28 12.24
N VAL A 60 6.89 -17.77 11.01
CA VAL A 60 7.78 -16.65 10.65
C VAL A 60 7.03 -15.35 10.36
N VAL A 61 5.85 -15.18 10.96
CA VAL A 61 4.98 -14.00 10.80
C VAL A 61 5.70 -12.69 11.14
N ILE A 62 6.42 -12.62 12.26
CA ILE A 62 7.09 -11.37 12.69
C ILE A 62 8.19 -10.93 11.71
N PRO A 63 9.13 -11.81 11.29
CA PRO A 63 10.07 -11.49 10.22
C PRO A 63 9.38 -11.07 8.92
N TYR A 64 8.32 -11.78 8.51
CA TYR A 64 7.54 -11.46 7.32
C TYR A 64 6.96 -10.05 7.39
N LEU A 65 6.23 -9.72 8.47
CA LEU A 65 5.61 -8.40 8.64
C LEU A 65 6.65 -7.28 8.66
N THR A 66 7.78 -7.51 9.34
CA THR A 66 8.89 -6.54 9.39
C THR A 66 9.45 -6.28 7.99
N ALA A 67 9.73 -7.35 7.24
CA ALA A 67 10.24 -7.26 5.87
C ALA A 67 9.23 -6.58 4.94
N THR A 68 7.94 -6.90 5.07
CA THR A 68 6.87 -6.30 4.27
C THR A 68 6.73 -4.80 4.54
N VAL A 69 6.65 -4.38 5.80
CA VAL A 69 6.57 -2.95 6.17
C VAL A 69 7.81 -2.20 5.66
N PHE A 70 9.00 -2.77 5.84
CA PHE A 70 10.24 -2.18 5.34
C PHE A 70 10.24 -2.08 3.80
N PHE A 71 9.79 -3.13 3.10
CA PHE A 71 9.68 -3.15 1.65
C PHE A 71 8.78 -2.04 1.14
N TYR A 72 7.59 -1.87 1.72
CA TYR A 72 6.66 -0.81 1.33
C TYR A 72 7.24 0.59 1.55
N TYR A 73 7.94 0.81 2.68
CA TYR A 73 8.64 2.05 2.94
C TYR A 73 9.71 2.33 1.87
N VAL A 74 10.62 1.37 1.65
CA VAL A 74 11.76 1.53 0.75
C VAL A 74 11.30 1.70 -0.69
N ALA A 75 10.34 0.89 -1.15
CA ALA A 75 9.77 0.99 -2.49
C ALA A 75 9.13 2.38 -2.71
N GLY A 76 8.28 2.82 -1.78
CA GLY A 76 7.65 4.15 -1.86
C GLY A 76 8.68 5.28 -1.83
N TYR A 77 9.69 5.17 -0.96
CA TYR A 77 10.78 6.15 -0.87
C TYR A 77 11.56 6.24 -2.18
N ILE A 78 11.95 5.09 -2.74
CA ILE A 78 12.72 5.03 -4.00
C ILE A 78 11.90 5.68 -5.12
N VAL A 79 10.65 5.26 -5.30
CA VAL A 79 9.78 5.81 -6.34
C VAL A 79 9.65 7.33 -6.20
N LEU A 80 9.26 7.84 -5.03
CA LEU A 80 9.08 9.29 -4.86
C LEU A 80 10.39 10.07 -4.96
N LYS A 81 11.52 9.50 -4.51
CA LYS A 81 12.84 10.15 -4.64
C LYS A 81 13.20 10.35 -6.11
N TYR A 82 13.00 9.34 -6.95
CA TYR A 82 13.28 9.44 -8.39
C TYR A 82 12.29 10.33 -9.13
N LEU A 83 11.04 10.41 -8.65
CA LEU A 83 10.02 11.24 -9.28
C LEU A 83 10.02 12.70 -8.82
N MET A 84 10.72 13.07 -7.75
CA MET A 84 10.58 14.37 -7.06
C MET A 84 10.67 15.61 -7.96
N ASP A 85 11.57 15.61 -8.95
CA ASP A 85 11.75 16.72 -9.88
C ASP A 85 11.00 16.51 -11.21
N SER A 86 10.25 15.42 -11.34
CA SER A 86 9.47 15.08 -12.53
C SER A 86 8.04 15.65 -12.47
N GLY A 87 7.47 15.92 -13.65
CA GLY A 87 6.06 16.31 -13.77
C GLY A 87 5.07 15.23 -13.31
N ILE A 88 5.52 13.97 -13.17
CA ILE A 88 4.70 12.83 -12.73
C ILE A 88 4.82 12.55 -11.22
N TYR A 89 5.57 13.35 -10.45
CA TYR A 89 5.59 13.25 -8.99
C TYR A 89 4.20 13.20 -8.35
N PRO A 90 3.22 14.04 -8.75
CA PRO A 90 1.88 13.99 -8.18
C PRO A 90 1.19 12.63 -8.34
N ILE A 91 1.48 11.95 -9.45
CA ILE A 91 0.92 10.64 -9.74
C ILE A 91 1.56 9.60 -8.82
N GLY A 92 2.87 9.67 -8.59
CA GLY A 92 3.54 8.79 -7.62
C GLY A 92 2.98 8.94 -6.21
N VAL A 93 2.72 10.17 -5.76
CA VAL A 93 2.06 10.42 -4.47
C VAL A 93 0.64 9.84 -4.47
N TYR A 94 -0.14 10.08 -5.53
CA TYR A 94 -1.49 9.53 -5.67
C TYR A 94 -1.52 8.01 -5.55
N ILE A 95 -0.62 7.31 -6.25
CA ILE A 95 -0.51 5.85 -6.20
C ILE A 95 -0.22 5.39 -4.76
N ILE A 96 0.74 6.01 -4.06
CA ILE A 96 1.08 5.62 -2.69
C ILE A 96 -0.10 5.82 -1.74
N LEU A 97 -0.84 6.93 -1.88
CA LEU A 97 -2.03 7.18 -1.06
C LEU A 97 -3.16 6.20 -1.39
N LEU A 98 -3.38 5.90 -2.68
CA LEU A 98 -4.39 4.92 -3.11
C LEU A 98 -4.06 3.53 -2.55
N MET A 99 -2.80 3.10 -2.64
CA MET A 99 -2.32 1.84 -2.04
C MET A 99 -2.50 1.83 -0.52
N SER A 100 -2.27 2.96 0.14
CA SER A 100 -2.47 3.08 1.59
C SER A 100 -3.94 2.84 1.96
N ILE A 101 -4.87 3.43 1.19
CA ILE A 101 -6.31 3.23 1.39
C ILE A 101 -6.67 1.76 1.14
N THR A 102 -6.17 1.15 0.07
CA THR A 102 -6.51 -0.24 -0.25
C THR A 102 -5.99 -1.23 0.79
N HIS A 103 -4.85 -0.98 1.43
CA HIS A 103 -4.37 -1.80 2.55
C HIS A 103 -5.28 -1.71 3.78
N VAL A 104 -5.69 -0.49 4.18
CA VAL A 104 -6.63 -0.35 5.30
C VAL A 104 -7.96 -1.03 5.00
N LEU A 105 -8.47 -0.91 3.77
CA LEU A 105 -9.67 -1.60 3.33
C LEU A 105 -9.46 -3.13 3.24
N GLY A 106 -8.26 -3.59 2.88
CA GLY A 106 -7.86 -4.99 2.91
C GLY A 106 -8.02 -5.58 4.31
N GLY A 107 -7.48 -4.92 5.33
CA GLY A 107 -7.64 -5.37 6.71
C GLY A 107 -9.10 -5.41 7.16
N LEU A 108 -9.92 -4.44 6.73
CA LEU A 108 -11.35 -4.39 7.02
C LEU A 108 -12.17 -5.49 6.30
N SER A 109 -11.64 -6.13 5.25
CA SER A 109 -12.35 -7.24 4.59
C SER A 109 -12.56 -8.42 5.53
N TRP A 110 -11.69 -8.57 6.54
CA TRP A 110 -11.81 -9.59 7.60
C TRP A 110 -12.99 -9.36 8.56
N TYR A 111 -13.51 -8.13 8.61
CA TYR A 111 -14.74 -7.80 9.35
C TYR A 111 -15.98 -7.95 8.46
N ILE A 112 -15.92 -7.44 7.21
CA ILE A 112 -17.10 -7.35 6.34
C ILE A 112 -17.46 -8.69 5.70
N LEU A 113 -16.47 -9.53 5.36
CA LEU A 113 -16.65 -10.89 4.83
C LEU A 113 -17.60 -10.97 3.62
N SER A 114 -17.49 -10.00 2.71
CA SER A 114 -18.28 -9.94 1.47
C SER A 114 -17.37 -10.06 0.26
N ALA A 115 -17.77 -10.91 -0.70
CA ALA A 115 -17.08 -11.06 -1.98
C ALA A 115 -17.12 -9.74 -2.78
N TRP A 116 -18.24 -9.01 -2.74
CA TRP A 116 -18.36 -7.71 -3.41
C TRP A 116 -17.37 -6.69 -2.86
N TYR A 117 -17.25 -6.63 -1.53
CA TYR A 117 -16.31 -5.73 -0.86
C TYR A 117 -14.87 -6.07 -1.25
N SER A 118 -14.49 -7.34 -1.14
CA SER A 118 -13.14 -7.82 -1.46
C SER A 118 -12.78 -7.56 -2.93
N ASN A 119 -13.72 -7.81 -3.86
CA ASN A 119 -13.52 -7.52 -5.28
C ASN A 119 -13.37 -6.01 -5.56
N THR A 120 -14.06 -5.16 -4.80
CA THR A 120 -13.91 -3.70 -4.92
C THR A 120 -12.52 -3.24 -4.45
N VAL A 121 -12.04 -3.77 -3.31
CA VAL A 121 -10.68 -3.49 -2.81
C VAL A 121 -9.61 -3.96 -3.81
N LEU A 122 -9.80 -5.14 -4.40
CA LEU A 122 -8.93 -5.66 -5.45
C LEU A 122 -8.94 -4.75 -6.69
N ALA A 123 -10.11 -4.31 -7.15
CA ALA A 123 -10.22 -3.42 -8.32
C ALA A 123 -9.56 -2.06 -8.09
N LEU A 124 -9.70 -1.49 -6.89
CA LEU A 124 -8.97 -0.27 -6.49
C LEU A 124 -7.45 -0.49 -6.47
N SER A 125 -6.99 -1.65 -5.99
CA SER A 125 -5.58 -2.01 -5.99
C SER A 125 -5.04 -2.14 -7.42
N LEU A 126 -5.78 -2.81 -8.31
CA LEU A 126 -5.46 -2.93 -9.73
C LEU A 126 -5.43 -1.58 -10.44
N THR A 127 -6.24 -0.61 -10.01
CA THR A 127 -6.21 0.75 -10.56
C THR A 127 -4.84 1.41 -10.33
N SER A 128 -4.22 1.21 -9.16
CA SER A 128 -2.86 1.69 -8.87
C SER A 128 -1.83 1.12 -9.86
N VAL A 129 -1.94 -0.18 -10.15
CA VAL A 129 -1.06 -0.88 -11.11
C VAL A 129 -1.28 -0.33 -12.53
N MET A 130 -2.53 -0.22 -12.97
CA MET A 130 -2.88 0.27 -14.31
C MET A 130 -2.42 1.71 -14.52
N VAL A 131 -2.62 2.58 -13.52
CA VAL A 131 -2.12 3.98 -13.56
C VAL A 131 -0.60 3.98 -13.65
N THR A 132 0.09 3.16 -12.86
CA THR A 132 1.56 3.05 -12.91
C THR A 132 2.04 2.67 -14.30
N ILE A 133 1.51 1.58 -14.88
CA ILE A 133 1.89 1.10 -16.21
C ILE A 133 1.60 2.15 -17.28
N THR A 134 0.41 2.75 -17.24
CA THR A 134 -0.02 3.73 -18.25
C THR A 134 0.86 4.98 -18.22
N VAL A 135 1.14 5.50 -17.02
CA VAL A 135 1.90 6.75 -16.85
C VAL A 135 3.38 6.54 -17.14
N PHE A 136 3.98 5.45 -16.63
CA PHE A 136 5.36 5.12 -16.98
C PHE A 136 5.50 4.80 -18.46
N GLY A 137 4.58 4.03 -19.04
CA GLY A 137 4.57 3.72 -20.46
C GLY A 137 4.47 4.98 -21.33
N TYR A 138 3.57 5.90 -20.98
CA TYR A 138 3.46 7.19 -21.66
C TYR A 138 4.73 8.03 -21.55
N GLU A 139 5.33 8.12 -20.36
CA GLU A 139 6.54 8.93 -20.16
C GLU A 139 7.74 8.36 -20.93
N ILE A 140 7.88 7.03 -21.02
CA ILE A 140 8.88 6.39 -21.89
C ILE A 140 8.63 6.72 -23.35
N LEU A 141 7.40 6.57 -23.84
CA LEU A 141 7.05 6.86 -25.23
C LEU A 141 7.24 8.33 -25.61
N ARG A 142 7.07 9.26 -24.65
CA ARG A 142 7.29 10.69 -24.87
C ARG A 142 8.78 11.06 -24.97
N GLN A 143 9.66 10.27 -24.35
CA GLN A 143 11.10 10.51 -24.33
C GLN A 143 11.83 9.87 -25.52
N VAL A 144 11.18 8.97 -26.27
CA VAL A 144 11.62 8.40 -27.55
C VAL A 144 11.20 9.31 -28.70
#